data_AF-A0AAW6MA41-F1
#
_entry.id   AF-A0AAW6MA41-F1
#
_cell.length_a   1.000
_cell.length_b   1.000
_cell.length_c   1.000
_cell.angle_alpha   90.00
_cell.angle_beta   90.00
_cell.angle_gamma   90.00
#
_symmetry.space_group_name_H-M   'P 1'
#
loop_
_entity.id
_entity.type
_entity.pdbx_description
1 polymer ?
#
loop_
_entity_poly.entity_id
_entity_poly.type
_entity_poly.pdbx_seq_one_letter_code
_entity_poly.pdbx_strand_id
1 'polypeptide(L)'
;KGANYIPQDNFLPRVTPEQYEKTILDAANVNMNMLRIWGGGIYENDLFYELCDRYGILVWQDFMFACSLYPAEGDLLENIRQEAIDNVKRLRNHACIAL
;
A
#
# COMPACT_ATOMS: atom_id res chain seq x y z
N LYS A 1 -13.12 10.28 2.09
CA LYS A 1 -13.80 9.38 3.04
C LYS A 1 -13.05 8.07 3.00
N GLY A 2 -12.43 7.66 4.09
CA GLY A 2 -11.48 6.56 4.01
C GLY A 2 -11.01 6.08 5.36
N ALA A 3 -10.05 5.16 5.31
CA ALA A 3 -9.38 4.59 6.46
C ALA A 3 -7.89 4.41 6.17
N ASN A 4 -7.12 4.16 7.22
CA ASN A 4 -5.77 3.64 7.06
C ASN A 4 -5.85 2.12 6.94
N TYR A 5 -5.17 1.58 5.95
CA TYR A 5 -5.01 0.15 5.75
C TYR A 5 -3.66 -0.28 6.34
N ILE A 6 -3.69 -1.39 7.07
CA ILE A 6 -2.53 -2.05 7.69
C ILE A 6 -2.49 -3.51 7.21
N PRO A 7 -1.33 -4.19 7.30
CA PRO A 7 -1.24 -5.60 6.95
C PRO A 7 -2.30 -6.44 7.68
N GLN A 8 -2.98 -7.33 6.94
CA GLN A 8 -4.12 -8.12 7.46
C GLN A 8 -3.69 -9.27 8.39
N ASP A 9 -2.42 -9.66 8.36
CA ASP A 9 -1.86 -10.70 9.21
C ASP A 9 -0.40 -10.35 9.57
N ASN A 10 0.07 -10.85 10.71
CA ASN A 10 1.49 -10.76 11.09
C ASN A 10 2.36 -11.63 10.19
N PHE A 11 1.79 -12.69 9.59
CA PHE A 11 2.41 -13.60 8.65
C PHE A 11 1.80 -13.38 7.26
N LEU A 12 2.36 -12.41 6.53
CA LEU A 12 1.87 -11.96 5.22
C LEU A 12 1.52 -13.10 4.23
N PRO A 13 2.27 -14.22 4.14
CA PRO A 13 1.92 -15.30 3.22
C PRO A 13 0.60 -16.02 3.52
N ARG A 14 -0.02 -15.78 4.68
CA ARG A 14 -1.33 -16.36 5.04
C ARG A 14 -2.51 -15.58 4.48
N VAL A 15 -2.30 -14.33 4.06
CA VAL A 15 -3.37 -13.48 3.54
C VAL A 15 -3.75 -13.98 2.15
N THR A 16 -4.99 -14.46 2.01
CA THR A 16 -5.49 -15.03 0.75
C THR A 16 -6.07 -13.96 -0.17
N PRO A 17 -6.15 -14.22 -1.49
CA PRO A 17 -6.80 -13.32 -2.45
C PRO A 17 -8.23 -12.93 -2.05
N GLU A 18 -9.00 -13.87 -1.50
CA GLU A 18 -10.38 -13.64 -1.07
C GLU A 18 -10.46 -12.66 0.11
N GLN A 19 -9.44 -12.66 0.99
CA GLN A 19 -9.36 -11.70 2.09
C GLN A 19 -9.07 -10.28 1.59
N TYR A 20 -8.19 -10.13 0.58
CA TYR A 20 -7.99 -8.84 -0.10
C TYR A 20 -9.27 -8.35 -0.77
N GLU A 21 -9.92 -9.19 -1.59
CA GLU A 21 -11.13 -8.81 -2.30
C GLU A 21 -12.25 -8.41 -1.34
N LYS A 22 -12.49 -9.22 -0.30
CA LYS A 22 -13.47 -8.89 0.74
C LYS A 22 -13.18 -7.54 1.38
N THR A 23 -11.92 -7.28 1.74
CA THR A 23 -11.56 -6.03 2.45
C THR A 23 -11.79 -4.79 1.59
N ILE A 24 -11.38 -4.83 0.31
CA ILE A 24 -11.59 -3.70 -0.61
C ILE A 24 -13.08 -3.52 -0.94
N LEU A 25 -13.80 -4.62 -1.14
CA LEU A 25 -15.24 -4.58 -1.39
C LEU A 25 -16.02 -4.04 -0.19
N ASP A 26 -15.64 -4.42 1.03
CA ASP A 26 -16.23 -3.87 2.25
C ASP A 26 -16.01 -2.35 2.33
N ALA A 27 -14.80 -1.86 2.02
CA ALA A 27 -14.52 -0.42 1.98
C ALA A 27 -15.40 0.33 0.96
N ALA A 28 -15.55 -0.23 -0.25
CA ALA A 28 -16.43 0.33 -1.28
C ALA A 28 -17.91 0.33 -0.84
N ASN A 29 -18.38 -0.77 -0.26
CA ASN A 29 -19.78 -0.92 0.19
C ASN A 29 -20.16 0.04 1.32
N VAL A 30 -19.19 0.50 2.12
CA VAL A 30 -19.41 1.52 3.15
C VAL A 30 -19.11 2.95 2.66
N ASN A 31 -19.05 3.16 1.35
CA ASN A 31 -18.88 4.45 0.69
C ASN A 31 -17.55 5.17 1.00
N MET A 32 -16.48 4.41 1.29
CA MET A 32 -15.12 4.93 1.23
C MET A 32 -14.72 5.18 -0.22
N ASN A 33 -13.85 6.15 -0.42
CA ASN A 33 -13.28 6.48 -1.74
C ASN A 33 -11.75 6.54 -1.71
N MET A 34 -11.14 6.31 -0.55
CA MET A 34 -9.69 6.31 -0.41
C MET A 34 -9.25 5.40 0.74
N LEU A 35 -8.16 4.68 0.56
CA LEU A 35 -7.42 3.99 1.61
C LEU A 35 -5.99 4.52 1.64
N ARG A 36 -5.47 4.77 2.84
CA ARG A 36 -4.04 5.07 3.03
C ARG A 36 -3.29 3.79 3.38
N ILE A 37 -2.37 3.34 2.53
CA ILE A 37 -1.40 2.31 2.92
C ILE A 37 -0.45 2.96 3.92
N TRP A 38 -0.53 2.52 5.18
CA TRP A 38 0.29 3.09 6.25
C TRP A 38 1.76 2.67 6.13
N GLY A 39 2.69 3.61 6.22
CA GLY A 39 4.13 3.40 6.04
C GLY A 39 4.85 2.56 7.10
N GLY A 40 4.15 2.01 8.10
CA GLY A 40 4.72 1.00 8.99
C GLY A 40 4.33 -0.43 8.62
N GLY A 41 3.61 -0.60 7.51
CA GLY A 41 3.26 -1.89 6.94
C GLY A 41 4.23 -2.31 5.83
N ILE A 42 3.68 -2.64 4.67
CA ILE A 42 4.41 -3.04 3.47
C ILE A 42 3.86 -2.30 2.26
N TYR A 43 4.63 -2.25 1.18
CA TYR A 43 4.01 -2.09 -0.15
C TYR A 43 3.24 -3.36 -0.45
N GLU A 44 1.96 -3.21 -0.77
CA GLU A 44 1.07 -4.35 -0.85
C GLU A 44 1.31 -5.20 -2.10
N ASN A 45 0.66 -6.38 -2.13
CA ASN A 45 0.62 -7.23 -3.31
C ASN A 45 -0.05 -6.48 -4.50
N ASP A 46 0.38 -6.74 -5.73
CA ASP A 46 -0.22 -6.16 -6.95
C ASP A 46 -1.75 -6.33 -6.98
N LEU A 47 -2.26 -7.47 -6.49
CA LEU A 47 -3.69 -7.74 -6.38
C LEU A 47 -4.45 -6.67 -5.57
N PHE A 48 -3.85 -6.11 -4.51
CA PHE A 48 -4.48 -5.04 -3.73
C PHE A 48 -4.75 -3.82 -4.61
N TYR A 49 -3.76 -3.39 -5.40
CA TYR A 49 -3.85 -2.23 -6.26
C TYR A 49 -4.78 -2.48 -7.44
N GLU A 50 -4.76 -3.68 -8.03
CA GLU A 50 -5.70 -4.10 -9.07
C GLU A 50 -7.17 -4.08 -8.59
N LEU A 51 -7.42 -4.50 -7.35
CA LEU A 51 -8.75 -4.44 -6.75
C LEU A 51 -9.16 -2.99 -6.49
N CYS A 52 -8.24 -2.15 -6.00
CA CYS A 52 -8.51 -0.72 -5.81
C CYS A 52 -8.83 -0.01 -7.14
N ASP A 53 -8.09 -0.31 -8.21
CA ASP A 53 -8.39 0.14 -9.57
C ASP A 53 -9.79 -0.30 -10.01
N ARG A 54 -10.12 -1.59 -9.81
CA ARG A 54 -11.39 -2.18 -10.22
C ARG A 54 -12.60 -1.58 -9.50
N TYR A 55 -12.47 -1.36 -8.19
CA TYR A 55 -13.57 -0.87 -7.35
C TYR A 55 -13.59 0.65 -7.18
N GLY A 56 -12.65 1.37 -7.81
CA GLY A 56 -12.61 2.84 -7.77
C GLY A 56 -12.23 3.39 -6.39
N ILE A 57 -11.35 2.70 -5.66
CA ILE A 57 -10.81 3.15 -4.37
C ILE A 57 -9.46 3.79 -4.62
N LEU A 58 -9.32 5.09 -4.30
CA LEU A 58 -8.02 5.76 -4.38
C LEU A 58 -7.08 5.24 -3.29
N VAL A 59 -5.78 5.24 -3.56
CA VAL A 59 -4.74 4.83 -2.63
C VAL A 59 -3.83 6.02 -2.37
N TRP A 60 -3.71 6.39 -1.11
CA TRP A 60 -2.61 7.22 -0.63
C TRP A 60 -1.50 6.26 -0.18
N GLN A 61 -0.40 6.24 -0.90
CA GLN A 61 0.73 5.36 -0.69
C GLN A 61 1.84 6.05 0.09
N ASP A 62 2.04 5.66 1.35
CA ASP A 62 3.27 6.01 2.04
C ASP A 62 4.46 5.19 1.50
N PHE A 63 5.68 5.71 1.62
CA PHE A 63 6.89 4.86 1.66
C PHE A 63 7.00 4.21 3.04
N MET A 64 7.72 3.08 3.16
CA MET A 64 7.74 2.24 4.37
C MET A 64 8.63 2.78 5.50
N PHE A 65 8.41 4.04 5.90
CA PHE A 65 9.03 4.71 7.03
C PHE A 65 7.95 5.25 7.96
N ALA A 66 7.97 4.87 9.24
CA ALA A 66 6.93 5.29 10.18
C ALA A 66 7.46 5.54 11.60
N CYS A 67 6.98 6.64 12.19
CA CYS A 67 7.11 6.96 13.62
C CYS A 67 8.53 6.87 14.21
N SER A 68 9.56 7.05 13.37
CA SER A 68 10.96 6.98 13.79
C SER A 68 11.84 7.87 12.91
N LEU A 69 13.05 8.15 13.41
CA LEU A 69 14.13 8.72 12.62
C LEU A 69 14.91 7.59 11.98
N TYR A 70 15.23 7.74 10.70
CA TYR A 70 16.03 6.79 9.94
C TYR A 70 17.34 7.48 9.52
N PRO A 71 18.48 6.78 9.61
CA PRO A 71 19.73 7.31 9.10
C PRO A 71 19.60 7.53 7.58
N ALA A 72 19.98 8.72 7.11
CA ALA A 72 19.88 9.12 5.70
C ALA A 72 21.28 9.28 5.09
N GLU A 73 22.13 8.28 5.27
CA GLU A 73 23.54 8.31 4.86
C GLU A 73 24.07 6.93 4.47
N GLY A 74 25.17 6.92 3.72
CA GLY A 74 25.89 5.71 3.32
C GLY A 74 25.05 4.68 2.56
N ASP A 75 25.35 3.40 2.77
CA ASP A 75 24.72 2.27 2.07
C ASP A 75 23.21 2.16 2.34
N LEU A 76 22.74 2.63 3.51
CA LEU A 76 21.31 2.62 3.82
C LEU A 76 20.55 3.60 2.93
N LEU A 77 21.07 4.81 2.70
CA LEU A 77 20.44 5.77 1.80
C LEU A 77 20.35 5.23 0.37
N GLU A 78 21.40 4.55 -0.09
CA GLU A 78 21.41 3.93 -1.41
C GLU A 78 20.40 2.77 -1.49
N ASN A 79 20.27 1.96 -0.44
CA ASN A 79 19.26 0.91 -0.37
C ASN A 79 17.83 1.49 -0.45
N ILE A 80 17.54 2.52 0.37
CA ILE A 80 16.26 3.24 0.37
C ILE A 80 15.96 3.81 -1.03
N ARG A 81 16.97 4.36 -1.71
CA ARG A 81 16.82 4.89 -3.07
C ARG A 81 16.43 3.79 -4.06
N GLN A 82 17.04 2.62 -3.98
CA GLN A 82 16.70 1.49 -4.86
C GLN A 82 15.30 0.95 -4.56
N GLU A 83 14.95 0.77 -3.28
CA GLU A 83 13.60 0.37 -2.85
C GLU A 83 12.53 1.33 -3.40
N ALA A 84 12.77 2.64 -3.30
CA ALA A 84 11.85 3.66 -3.81
C ALA A 84 11.71 3.58 -5.34
N ILE A 85 12.82 3.38 -6.06
CA ILE A 85 12.80 3.25 -7.51
C ILE A 85 12.00 2.03 -7.94
N ASP A 86 12.20 0.90 -7.29
CA ASP A 86 11.53 -0.35 -7.64
C ASP A 86 10.02 -0.25 -7.41
N ASN A 87 9.60 0.25 -6.24
CA ASN A 87 8.19 0.38 -5.91
C ASN A 87 7.49 1.49 -6.70
N VAL A 88 8.15 2.63 -6.97
CA VAL A 88 7.57 3.65 -7.86
C VAL A 88 7.39 3.10 -9.27
N LYS A 89 8.38 2.39 -9.82
CA LYS A 89 8.27 1.80 -11.16
C LYS A 89 7.18 0.73 -11.23
N ARG A 90 7.04 -0.09 -10.20
CA ARG A 90 6.00 -1.12 -10.10
C ARG A 90 4.61 -0.50 -10.02
N LEU A 91 4.42 0.51 -9.16
CA LEU A 91 3.09 1.01 -8.80
C LEU A 91 2.57 2.14 -9.70
N ARG A 92 3.43 2.90 -10.38
CA ARG A 92 3.06 4.13 -11.14
C ARG A 92 1.99 3.97 -12.23
N ASN A 93 1.68 2.74 -12.64
CA ASN A 93 0.69 2.47 -13.69
C ASN A 93 -0.70 2.14 -13.13
N HIS A 94 -0.85 1.99 -11.81
CA HIS A 94 -2.15 1.82 -11.17
C HIS A 94 -2.85 3.18 -11.07
N ALA A 95 -4.05 3.27 -11.63
CA ALA A 95 -4.83 4.51 -11.66
C ALA A 95 -5.33 4.93 -10.26
N CYS A 96 -5.40 3.97 -9.33
CA CYS A 96 -5.81 4.20 -7.96
C CYS A 96 -4.79 5.00 -7.16
N ILE A 97 -3.49 4.99 -7.53
CA ILE A 97 -2.46 5.73 -6.80
C ILE A 97 -2.71 7.24 -6.95
N ALA A 98 -3.10 7.87 -5.84
CA ALA A 98 -3.47 9.28 -5.80
C ALA A 98 -2.36 10.19 -5.28
N LEU A 99 -1.59 9.70 -4.29
CA LEU A 99 -0.46 10.38 -3.66
C LEU A 99 0.55 9.35 -3.16
#